data_AF-A0A9E2BGP2-F1
#
_entry.id   AF-A0A9E2BGP2-F1
#
_cell.length_a   1.000
_cell.length_b   1.000
_cell.length_c   1.000
_cell.angle_alpha   90.00
_cell.angle_beta   90.00
_cell.angle_gamma   90.00
#
_symmetry.space_group_name_H-M   'P 1'
#
loop_
_entity.id
_entity.type
_entity.pdbx_description
1 polymer ?
#
loop_
_entity_poly.entity_id
_entity_poly.type
_entity_poly.pdbx_seq_one_letter_code
_entity_poly.pdbx_strand_id
1 'polypeptide(L)'
;MAKSQETTFIHWKGLIKITPDERHKTIALSNSWRRVLVVYASESNYQEVLQHINKYVVTLEERKVKKIKSPLPGALLQTFLIILASIPIFLELPHPFKIDLLVPIFILCFAQATLWLSRFMAYPVLLGVAYSALTIFYIGFQSREIGFLFKEGPYTNFELISSWEWPSLIILFISLGYFTWFSLSAIKGKLGTMLEKDMSGEQ
;
A
#
# COMPACT_ATOMS: atom_id res chain seq x y z
N MET A 1 8.34 -27.62 -21.87
CA MET A 1 8.01 -27.09 -23.21
C MET A 1 7.77 -25.59 -23.09
N ALA A 2 8.72 -24.77 -23.52
CA ALA A 2 8.58 -23.32 -23.51
C ALA A 2 7.63 -22.91 -24.64
N LYS A 3 6.44 -22.38 -24.30
CA LYS A 3 5.54 -21.77 -25.27
C LYS A 3 6.18 -20.46 -25.74
N SER A 4 6.63 -20.43 -27.00
CA SER A 4 6.96 -19.18 -27.69
C SER A 4 5.70 -18.31 -27.71
N GLN A 5 5.71 -17.20 -26.98
CA GLN A 5 4.63 -16.22 -27.03
C GLN A 5 4.88 -15.34 -28.25
N GLU A 6 4.47 -15.82 -29.44
CA GLU A 6 4.79 -15.18 -30.72
C GLU A 6 4.10 -13.82 -30.94
N THR A 7 3.02 -13.49 -30.22
CA THR A 7 2.40 -12.17 -30.36
C THR A 7 1.60 -11.80 -29.11
N THR A 8 2.10 -10.84 -28.34
CA THR A 8 1.34 -10.20 -27.26
C THR A 8 1.02 -8.78 -27.67
N PHE A 9 -0.28 -8.46 -27.72
CA PHE A 9 -0.73 -7.09 -27.94
C PHE A 9 -0.46 -6.25 -26.69
N ILE A 10 0.67 -5.55 -26.69
CA ILE A 10 0.98 -4.56 -25.66
C ILE A 10 0.17 -3.29 -25.98
N HIS A 11 -0.71 -2.90 -25.07
CA HIS A 11 -1.41 -1.62 -25.19
C HIS A 11 -0.41 -0.48 -24.96
N TRP A 12 -0.12 0.30 -26.01
CA TRP A 12 0.83 1.42 -26.01
C TRP A 12 0.34 2.67 -25.23
N LYS A 13 -0.68 2.53 -24.36
CA LYS A 13 -1.26 3.66 -23.63
C LYS A 13 -0.23 4.26 -22.67
N GLY A 14 0.08 5.54 -22.86
CA GLY A 14 0.91 6.33 -21.93
C GLY A 14 2.40 6.39 -22.25
N LEU A 15 2.84 5.95 -23.43
CA LEU A 15 4.22 6.15 -23.89
C LEU A 15 4.44 7.61 -24.33
N ILE A 16 5.50 8.22 -23.81
CA ILE A 16 5.79 9.65 -24.00
C ILE A 16 7.20 9.85 -24.55
N LYS A 17 8.14 8.94 -24.25
CA LYS A 17 9.55 9.12 -24.64
C LYS A 17 10.14 7.82 -25.17
N ILE A 18 10.88 7.95 -26.27
CA ILE A 18 11.78 6.93 -26.81
C ILE A 18 13.21 7.33 -26.48
N THR A 19 14.03 6.39 -26.05
CA THR A 19 15.48 6.58 -25.89
C THR A 19 16.19 5.45 -26.65
N PRO A 20 16.69 5.73 -27.87
CA PRO A 20 17.46 4.75 -28.63
C PRO A 20 18.87 4.58 -28.06
N ASP A 21 19.37 3.35 -28.08
CA ASP A 21 20.74 2.98 -27.75
C ASP A 21 21.33 2.14 -28.88
N GLU A 22 22.14 2.80 -29.71
CA GLU A 22 22.73 2.19 -30.90
C GLU A 22 23.87 1.23 -30.59
N ARG A 23 24.51 1.33 -29.42
CA ARG A 23 25.59 0.42 -29.00
C ARG A 23 25.03 -0.94 -28.64
N HIS A 24 23.90 -0.97 -27.95
CA HIS A 24 23.26 -2.20 -27.50
C HIS A 24 22.11 -2.66 -28.41
N LYS A 25 21.81 -1.91 -29.49
CA LYS A 25 20.67 -2.14 -30.39
C LYS A 25 19.35 -2.28 -29.64
N THR A 26 19.18 -1.43 -28.63
CA THR A 26 17.98 -1.40 -27.80
C THR A 26 17.24 -0.09 -27.93
N ILE A 27 15.92 -0.16 -27.82
CA ILE A 27 15.05 1.01 -27.86
C ILE A 27 14.24 0.99 -26.56
N ALA A 28 14.56 1.91 -25.65
CA ALA A 28 13.85 2.05 -24.39
C ALA A 28 12.63 2.96 -24.57
N LEU A 29 11.46 2.41 -24.23
CA LEU A 29 10.18 3.08 -24.28
C LEU A 29 9.77 3.45 -22.85
N SER A 30 9.52 4.74 -22.63
CA SER A 30 9.25 5.29 -21.32
C SER A 30 7.94 6.08 -21.31
N ASN A 31 7.23 6.02 -20.18
CA ASN A 31 6.14 6.94 -19.87
C ASN A 31 6.71 8.19 -19.16
N SER A 32 5.86 9.02 -18.56
CA SER A 32 6.27 10.26 -17.87
C SER A 32 7.15 10.04 -16.64
N TRP A 33 7.21 8.83 -16.07
CA TRP A 33 7.82 8.59 -14.76
C TRP A 33 8.68 7.32 -14.66
N ARG A 34 8.63 6.40 -15.63
CA ARG A 34 9.48 5.19 -15.70
C ARG A 34 9.67 4.65 -17.13
N ARG A 35 10.63 3.75 -17.27
CA ARG A 35 10.80 2.90 -18.46
C ARG A 35 9.79 1.74 -18.40
N VAL A 36 9.02 1.55 -19.47
CA VAL A 36 7.94 0.56 -19.55
C VAL A 36 8.38 -0.67 -20.35
N LEU A 37 9.09 -0.46 -21.45
CA LEU A 37 9.50 -1.54 -22.34
C LEU A 37 10.91 -1.27 -22.90
N VAL A 38 11.66 -2.33 -23.13
CA VAL A 38 12.89 -2.29 -23.91
C VAL A 38 12.71 -3.24 -25.08
N VAL A 39 12.79 -2.69 -26.29
CA VAL A 39 12.75 -3.48 -27.52
C VAL A 39 14.19 -3.80 -27.91
N TYR A 40 14.49 -5.09 -28.04
CA TYR A 40 15.77 -5.58 -28.55
C TYR A 40 15.62 -5.85 -30.05
N ALA A 41 16.50 -5.26 -30.85
CA ALA A 41 16.53 -5.44 -32.29
C ALA A 41 17.87 -6.06 -32.73
N SER A 42 17.86 -6.78 -33.85
CA SER A 42 19.09 -7.25 -34.48
C SER A 42 19.77 -6.12 -35.25
N GLU A 43 21.06 -6.26 -35.55
CA GLU A 43 21.80 -5.23 -36.30
C GLU A 43 21.19 -4.94 -37.68
N SER A 44 20.59 -5.95 -38.30
CA SER A 44 19.96 -5.86 -39.62
C SER A 44 18.64 -5.05 -39.63
N ASN A 45 17.88 -5.03 -38.52
CA ASN A 45 16.54 -4.45 -38.49
C ASN A 45 16.40 -3.27 -37.52
N TYR A 46 17.45 -2.91 -36.78
CA TYR A 46 17.42 -1.84 -35.76
C TYR A 46 16.86 -0.52 -36.31
N GLN A 47 17.30 -0.08 -37.49
CA GLN A 47 16.86 1.18 -38.09
C GLN A 47 15.38 1.13 -38.51
N GLU A 48 14.91 0.00 -39.04
CA GLU A 48 13.52 -0.18 -39.44
C GLU A 48 12.59 -0.16 -38.22
N VAL A 49 12.97 -0.88 -37.15
CA VAL A 49 12.22 -0.91 -35.88
C VAL A 49 12.19 0.49 -35.24
N LEU A 50 13.31 1.22 -35.25
CA LEU A 50 13.38 2.57 -34.72
C LEU A 50 12.44 3.53 -35.46
N GLN A 51 12.44 3.51 -36.79
CA GLN A 51 11.55 4.33 -37.60
C GLN A 51 10.08 4.00 -37.36
N HIS A 52 9.75 2.70 -37.26
CA HIS A 52 8.39 2.25 -37.00
C HIS A 52 7.89 2.77 -35.65
N ILE A 53 8.65 2.55 -34.58
CA ILE A 53 8.32 3.02 -33.23
C ILE A 53 8.21 4.55 -33.17
N ASN A 54 9.13 5.26 -33.82
CA ASN A 54 9.14 6.72 -33.81
C ASN A 54 7.88 7.30 -34.47
N LYS A 55 7.44 6.72 -35.60
CA LYS A 55 6.18 7.11 -36.26
C LYS A 55 4.98 6.97 -35.34
N TYR A 56 4.90 5.88 -34.57
CA TYR A 56 3.81 5.66 -33.62
C TYR A 56 3.81 6.66 -32.46
N VAL A 57 4.98 7.03 -31.93
CA VAL A 57 5.08 7.99 -30.81
C VAL A 57 4.78 9.42 -31.24
N VAL A 58 5.23 9.85 -32.43
CA VAL A 58 4.86 11.17 -32.97
C VAL A 58 3.34 11.31 -33.11
N THR A 59 2.66 10.25 -33.60
CA THR A 59 1.18 10.23 -33.67
C THR A 59 0.53 10.30 -32.28
N LEU A 60 1.18 9.83 -31.22
CA LEU A 60 0.70 9.97 -29.85
C LEU A 60 0.93 11.38 -29.30
N GLU A 61 2.05 12.03 -29.59
CA GLU A 61 2.31 13.43 -29.18
C GLU A 61 1.29 14.40 -29.79
N GLU A 62 0.94 14.21 -31.07
CA GLU A 62 -0.12 14.98 -31.75
C GLU A 62 -1.48 14.84 -31.06
N ARG A 63 -1.75 13.67 -30.45
CA ARG A 63 -2.96 13.41 -29.65
C ARG A 63 -2.85 13.97 -28.22
N LYS A 64 -2.40 15.23 -28.03
CA LYS A 64 -2.37 15.97 -26.74
C LYS A 64 -2.44 15.06 -25.50
N VAL A 65 -1.48 14.14 -25.35
CA VAL A 65 -1.50 13.20 -24.24
C VAL A 65 -1.28 14.02 -22.98
N LYS A 66 -2.30 14.05 -22.11
CA LYS A 66 -2.24 14.78 -20.85
C LYS A 66 -0.99 14.28 -20.10
N LYS A 67 -0.07 15.18 -19.76
CA LYS A 67 1.14 14.81 -18.99
C LYS A 67 0.70 14.12 -17.70
N ILE A 68 0.88 12.79 -17.64
CA ILE A 68 0.50 11.97 -16.50
C ILE A 68 1.48 12.32 -15.36
N LYS A 69 0.98 12.88 -14.26
CA LYS A 69 1.80 13.16 -13.06
C LYS A 69 2.25 11.83 -12.46
N SER A 70 3.45 11.78 -11.87
CA SER A 70 3.92 10.55 -11.24
C SER A 70 2.99 10.16 -10.07
N PRO A 71 2.61 8.87 -9.93
CA PRO A 71 1.80 8.39 -8.81
C PRO A 71 2.60 8.31 -7.50
N LEU A 72 3.93 8.36 -7.60
CA LEU A 72 4.88 8.14 -6.50
C LEU A 72 4.70 9.08 -5.31
N PRO A 73 4.49 10.41 -5.46
CA PRO A 73 4.36 11.30 -4.31
C PRO A 73 3.15 10.94 -3.45
N GLY A 74 2.03 10.56 -4.08
CA GLY A 74 0.83 10.12 -3.37
C GLY A 74 1.05 8.77 -2.66
N ALA A 75 1.75 7.84 -3.30
CA ALA A 75 2.13 6.55 -2.73
C ALA A 75 3.04 6.71 -1.50
N LEU A 76 4.03 7.60 -1.60
CA LEU A 76 4.99 7.87 -0.54
C LEU A 76 4.32 8.53 0.66
N LEU A 77 3.39 9.47 0.41
CA LEU A 77 2.60 10.08 1.48
C LEU A 77 1.74 9.03 2.20
N GLN A 78 1.11 8.11 1.46
CA GLN A 78 0.33 7.02 2.04
C GLN A 78 1.22 6.04 2.83
N THR A 79 2.40 5.71 2.32
CA THR A 79 3.39 4.90 3.02
C THR A 79 3.79 5.54 4.34
N PHE A 80 4.05 6.85 4.34
CA PHE A 80 4.37 7.62 5.53
C PHE A 80 3.22 7.64 6.53
N LEU A 81 1.99 7.86 6.07
CA LEU A 81 0.79 7.83 6.92
C LEU A 81 0.56 6.45 7.56
N ILE A 82 0.77 5.36 6.81
CA ILE A 82 0.68 3.99 7.34
C ILE A 82 1.70 3.76 8.45
N ILE A 83 2.95 4.21 8.24
CA ILE A 83 4.00 4.11 9.26
C ILE A 83 3.62 4.92 10.50
N LEU A 84 3.23 6.18 10.31
CA LEU A 84 2.84 7.08 11.40
C LEU A 84 1.65 6.51 12.20
N ALA A 85 0.64 5.99 11.51
CA ALA A 85 -0.54 5.37 12.13
C ALA A 85 -0.21 4.04 12.83
N SER A 86 0.86 3.36 12.46
CA SER A 86 1.29 2.13 13.12
C SER A 86 1.97 2.38 14.47
N ILE A 87 2.61 3.54 14.67
CA ILE A 87 3.38 3.86 15.88
C ILE A 87 2.56 3.64 17.16
N PRO A 88 1.30 4.12 17.27
CA PRO A 88 0.50 3.89 18.48
C PRO A 88 0.18 2.43 18.78
N ILE A 89 0.17 1.56 17.76
CA ILE A 89 -0.07 0.12 17.92
C ILE A 89 1.21 -0.58 18.43
N PHE A 90 2.38 -0.04 18.08
CA PHE A 90 3.68 -0.50 18.58
C PHE A 90 4.04 0.08 19.95
N LEU A 91 3.50 1.24 20.30
CA LEU A 91 3.74 1.84 21.61
C LEU A 91 3.18 0.91 22.68
N GLU A 92 4.02 0.57 23.65
CA GLU A 92 3.67 -0.33 24.74
C GLU A 92 2.45 0.25 25.48
N LEU A 93 1.35 -0.50 25.45
CA LEU A 93 0.11 -0.10 26.08
C LEU A 93 0.26 -0.21 27.61
N PRO A 94 -0.40 0.69 28.37
CA PRO A 94 -0.35 0.64 29.81
C PRO A 94 -0.92 -0.68 30.32
N HIS A 95 -0.26 -1.28 31.31
CA HIS A 95 -0.71 -2.52 31.94
C HIS A 95 -2.14 -2.29 32.48
N PRO A 96 -3.14 -3.12 32.17
CA PRO A 96 -3.08 -4.52 31.72
C PRO A 96 -3.11 -4.79 30.21
N PHE A 97 -3.27 -3.78 29.38
CA PHE A 97 -3.47 -3.96 27.95
C PHE A 97 -2.13 -4.30 27.30
N LYS A 98 -1.89 -5.58 26.99
CA LYS A 98 -0.71 -6.00 26.22
C LYS A 98 -1.18 -6.72 24.97
N ILE A 99 -0.67 -6.28 23.82
CA ILE A 99 -0.88 -6.94 22.53
C ILE A 99 0.46 -7.51 22.11
N ASP A 100 0.47 -8.75 21.62
CA ASP A 100 1.68 -9.37 21.10
C ASP A 100 2.26 -8.54 19.95
N LEU A 101 3.57 -8.29 19.99
CA LEU A 101 4.29 -7.49 18.99
C LEU A 101 4.12 -8.03 17.55
N LEU A 102 3.80 -9.32 17.42
CA LEU A 102 3.51 -9.95 16.14
C LEU A 102 2.32 -9.28 15.43
N VAL A 103 1.29 -8.84 16.15
CA VAL A 103 0.07 -8.28 15.56
C VAL A 103 0.31 -6.90 14.92
N PRO A 104 0.95 -5.92 15.59
CA PRO A 104 1.36 -4.66 14.95
C PRO A 104 2.25 -4.87 13.72
N ILE A 105 3.21 -5.79 13.78
CA ILE A 105 4.09 -6.13 12.64
C ILE A 105 3.27 -6.68 11.48
N PHE A 106 2.34 -7.59 11.77
CA PHE A 106 1.43 -8.17 10.79
C PHE A 106 0.58 -7.09 10.11
N ILE A 107 -0.08 -6.22 10.90
CA ILE A 107 -0.90 -5.11 10.38
C ILE A 107 -0.07 -4.20 9.47
N LEU A 108 1.13 -3.79 9.92
CA LEU A 108 2.01 -2.91 9.16
C LEU A 108 2.44 -3.54 7.83
N CYS A 109 2.87 -4.79 7.85
CA CYS A 109 3.36 -5.51 6.67
C CYS A 109 2.25 -5.65 5.62
N PHE A 110 1.07 -6.12 6.03
CA PHE A 110 -0.05 -6.30 5.10
C PHE A 110 -0.66 -4.97 4.65
N ALA A 111 -0.61 -3.91 5.46
CA ALA A 111 -1.03 -2.57 5.03
C ALA A 111 -0.12 -2.02 3.93
N GLN A 112 1.20 -2.19 4.05
CA GLN A 112 2.14 -1.85 2.99
C GLN A 112 1.92 -2.71 1.74
N ALA A 113 1.73 -4.02 1.90
CA ALA A 113 1.42 -4.90 0.77
C ALA A 113 0.11 -4.51 0.08
N THR A 114 -0.89 -4.01 0.82
CA THR A 114 -2.15 -3.51 0.26
C THR A 114 -1.94 -2.27 -0.61
N LEU A 115 -1.05 -1.38 -0.20
CA LEU A 115 -0.73 -0.16 -0.96
C LEU A 115 0.02 -0.48 -2.26
N TRP A 116 1.03 -1.34 -2.17
CA TRP A 116 1.98 -1.56 -3.26
C TRP A 116 1.58 -2.70 -4.20
N LEU A 117 1.09 -3.81 -3.66
CA LEU A 117 0.97 -5.07 -4.39
C LEU A 117 -0.47 -5.36 -4.83
N SER A 118 -1.41 -5.48 -3.88
CA SER A 118 -2.76 -5.95 -4.19
C SER A 118 -3.78 -5.63 -3.10
N ARG A 119 -5.02 -5.35 -3.51
CA ARG A 119 -6.18 -5.10 -2.61
C ARG A 119 -6.52 -6.29 -1.73
N PHE A 120 -6.21 -7.52 -2.15
CA PHE A 120 -6.47 -8.73 -1.38
C PHE A 120 -5.75 -8.73 -0.02
N MET A 121 -4.65 -7.98 0.10
CA MET A 121 -3.90 -7.88 1.36
C MET A 121 -4.63 -7.07 2.44
N ALA A 122 -5.71 -6.36 2.08
CA ALA A 122 -6.52 -5.60 3.03
C ALA A 122 -7.30 -6.50 4.01
N TYR A 123 -7.63 -7.74 3.62
CA TYR A 123 -8.37 -8.67 4.49
C TYR A 123 -7.56 -9.08 5.74
N PRO A 124 -6.29 -9.51 5.61
CA PRO A 124 -5.39 -9.69 6.76
C PRO A 124 -5.31 -8.47 7.67
N VAL A 125 -5.23 -7.25 7.12
CA VAL A 125 -5.17 -6.02 7.92
C VAL A 125 -6.43 -5.86 8.78
N LEU A 126 -7.61 -6.06 8.20
CA LEU A 126 -8.88 -6.02 8.93
C LEU A 126 -8.94 -7.09 10.04
N LEU A 127 -8.43 -8.28 9.77
CA LEU A 127 -8.36 -9.36 10.77
C LEU A 127 -7.46 -8.96 11.94
N GLY A 128 -6.27 -8.42 11.66
CA GLY A 128 -5.36 -7.95 12.70
C GLY A 128 -5.96 -6.81 13.53
N VAL A 129 -6.62 -5.85 12.88
CA VAL A 129 -7.31 -4.74 13.56
C VAL A 129 -8.46 -5.25 14.43
N ALA A 130 -9.28 -6.17 13.92
CA ALA A 130 -10.38 -6.76 14.67
C ALA A 130 -9.86 -7.56 15.88
N TYR A 131 -8.79 -8.34 15.71
CA TYR A 131 -8.14 -9.05 16.80
C TYR A 131 -7.66 -8.08 17.89
N SER A 132 -6.89 -7.04 17.51
CA SER A 132 -6.41 -6.02 18.46
C SER A 132 -7.56 -5.37 19.22
N ALA A 133 -8.62 -4.94 18.53
CA ALA A 133 -9.79 -4.34 19.16
C ALA A 133 -10.47 -5.29 20.15
N LEU A 134 -10.72 -6.54 19.74
CA LEU A 134 -11.33 -7.55 20.60
C LEU A 134 -10.48 -7.87 21.83
N THR A 135 -9.16 -7.99 21.67
CA THR A 135 -8.23 -8.20 22.79
C THR A 135 -8.29 -7.05 23.79
N ILE A 136 -8.31 -5.79 23.31
CA ILE A 136 -8.42 -4.61 24.19
C ILE A 136 -9.75 -4.64 24.94
N PHE A 137 -10.87 -4.91 24.26
CA PHE A 137 -12.17 -4.99 24.91
C PHE A 137 -12.23 -6.16 25.91
N TYR A 138 -11.73 -7.33 25.54
CA TYR A 138 -11.70 -8.50 26.42
C TYR A 138 -10.90 -8.23 27.70
N ILE A 139 -9.70 -7.65 27.57
CA ILE A 139 -8.87 -7.26 28.72
C ILE A 139 -9.59 -6.17 29.53
N GLY A 140 -10.18 -5.17 28.88
CA GLY A 140 -10.82 -4.05 29.56
C GLY A 140 -12.05 -4.44 30.39
N PHE A 141 -12.87 -5.35 29.86
CA PHE A 141 -14.06 -5.88 30.56
C PHE A 141 -13.75 -7.04 31.51
N GLN A 142 -12.51 -7.54 31.55
CA GLN A 142 -12.12 -8.55 32.52
C GLN A 142 -12.23 -7.97 33.93
N SER A 143 -13.17 -8.48 34.71
CA SER A 143 -13.29 -8.13 36.13
C SER A 143 -12.18 -8.81 36.92
N ARG A 144 -11.45 -8.03 37.73
CA ARG A 144 -10.51 -8.57 38.71
C ARG A 144 -11.02 -8.26 40.11
N GLU A 145 -11.05 -9.27 40.96
CA GLU A 145 -11.23 -9.09 42.39
C GLU A 145 -9.87 -8.70 42.98
N ILE A 146 -9.73 -7.46 43.42
CA ILE A 146 -8.56 -7.02 44.17
C ILE A 146 -8.98 -6.93 45.62
N GLY A 147 -8.51 -7.88 46.44
CA GLY A 147 -8.62 -7.80 47.89
C GLY A 147 -7.55 -6.85 48.44
N PHE A 148 -7.76 -5.54 48.34
CA PHE A 148 -6.91 -4.57 49.06
C PHE A 148 -7.73 -3.40 49.64
N LEU A 149 -7.90 -3.47 50.97
CA LEU A 149 -8.21 -2.47 52.01
C LEU A 149 -9.20 -1.31 51.82
N PHE A 150 -9.61 -0.89 50.62
CA PHE A 150 -10.41 0.34 50.46
C PHE A 150 -11.68 0.22 49.62
N LYS A 151 -11.93 -0.92 48.96
CA LYS A 151 -13.21 -1.14 48.26
C LYS A 151 -13.41 -2.63 47.94
N GLU A 152 -14.35 -3.28 48.62
CA GLU A 152 -14.76 -4.66 48.31
C GLU A 152 -15.74 -4.64 47.13
N GLY A 153 -15.32 -5.19 45.99
CA GLY A 153 -16.18 -5.37 44.83
C GLY A 153 -15.39 -5.65 43.54
N PRO A 154 -16.04 -6.21 42.50
CA PRO A 154 -15.42 -6.41 41.20
C PRO A 154 -15.12 -5.06 40.54
N TYR A 155 -13.87 -4.83 40.15
CA TYR A 155 -13.46 -3.68 39.33
C TYR A 155 -13.22 -4.13 37.90
N THR A 156 -13.61 -3.32 36.93
CA THR A 156 -13.17 -3.50 35.54
C THR A 156 -11.79 -2.89 35.34
N ASN A 157 -10.99 -3.45 34.43
CA ASN A 157 -9.66 -2.91 34.14
C ASN A 157 -9.69 -1.49 33.58
N PHE A 158 -10.82 -1.04 33.03
CA PHE A 158 -11.03 0.36 32.64
C PHE A 158 -11.06 1.33 33.83
N GLU A 159 -11.49 0.88 35.02
CA GLU A 159 -11.53 1.71 36.23
C GLU A 159 -10.15 1.89 36.88
N LEU A 160 -9.19 1.03 36.53
CA LEU A 160 -7.80 1.09 37.00
C LEU A 160 -6.93 2.04 36.16
N ILE A 161 -7.45 2.52 35.02
CA ILE A 161 -6.71 3.39 34.08
C ILE A 161 -6.54 4.77 34.70
N SER A 162 -5.30 5.21 34.80
CA SER A 162 -4.99 6.57 35.25
C SER A 162 -5.38 7.61 34.20
N SER A 163 -5.66 8.85 34.61
CA SER A 163 -6.02 9.95 33.69
C SER A 163 -4.98 10.20 32.58
N TRP A 164 -3.73 9.80 32.80
CA TRP A 164 -2.62 9.96 31.84
C TRP A 164 -2.56 8.87 30.76
N GLU A 165 -3.27 7.76 30.96
CA GLU A 165 -3.29 6.61 30.05
C GLU A 165 -4.47 6.63 29.06
N TRP A 166 -5.47 7.48 29.31
CA TRP A 166 -6.58 7.69 28.39
C TRP A 166 -6.17 8.23 27.01
N PRO A 167 -5.25 9.21 26.90
CA PRO A 167 -4.81 9.72 25.60
C PRO A 167 -4.17 8.64 24.72
N SER A 168 -3.37 7.72 25.28
CA SER A 168 -2.73 6.66 24.49
C SER A 168 -3.75 5.67 23.93
N LEU A 169 -4.78 5.32 24.71
CA LEU A 169 -5.90 4.52 24.23
C LEU A 169 -6.70 5.22 23.13
N ILE A 170 -6.98 6.51 23.27
CA ILE A 170 -7.70 7.27 22.22
C ILE A 170 -6.89 7.28 20.92
N ILE A 171 -5.58 7.57 21.00
CA ILE A 171 -4.69 7.57 19.83
C ILE A 171 -4.64 6.17 19.19
N LEU A 172 -4.58 5.11 19.99
CA LEU A 172 -4.64 3.73 19.50
C LEU A 172 -5.94 3.46 18.72
N PHE A 173 -7.10 3.83 19.26
CA PHE A 173 -8.39 3.66 18.57
C PHE A 173 -8.47 4.47 17.28
N ILE A 174 -7.89 5.68 17.26
CA ILE A 174 -7.77 6.48 16.03
C ILE A 174 -6.93 5.74 14.99
N SER A 175 -5.79 5.16 15.38
CA SER A 175 -4.95 4.33 14.51
C SER A 175 -5.69 3.11 13.95
N LEU A 176 -6.40 2.36 14.80
CA LEU A 176 -7.20 1.20 14.37
C LEU A 176 -8.33 1.62 13.42
N GLY A 177 -8.97 2.75 13.69
CA GLY A 177 -9.97 3.37 12.82
C GLY A 177 -9.38 3.73 11.45
N TYR A 178 -8.18 4.31 11.42
CA TYR A 178 -7.46 4.61 10.18
C TYR A 178 -7.19 3.35 9.36
N PHE A 179 -6.65 2.28 9.96
CA PHE A 179 -6.40 1.02 9.24
C PHE A 179 -7.68 0.35 8.74
N THR A 180 -8.77 0.45 9.50
CA THR A 180 -10.09 -0.02 9.07
C THR A 180 -10.56 0.74 7.84
N TRP A 181 -10.53 2.08 7.90
CA TRP A 181 -10.93 2.94 6.79
C TRP A 181 -10.05 2.73 5.55
N PHE A 182 -8.73 2.64 5.72
CA PHE A 182 -7.77 2.37 4.66
C PHE A 182 -8.06 1.03 3.97
N SER A 183 -8.23 -0.04 4.74
CA SER A 183 -8.49 -1.38 4.22
C SER A 183 -9.85 -1.46 3.50
N LEU A 184 -10.90 -0.86 4.07
CA LEU A 184 -12.21 -0.78 3.40
C LEU A 184 -12.16 0.06 2.13
N SER A 185 -11.38 1.14 2.12
CA SER A 185 -11.21 2.00 0.94
C SER A 185 -10.44 1.28 -0.17
N ALA A 186 -9.47 0.44 0.17
CA ALA A 186 -8.77 -0.44 -0.78
C ALA A 186 -9.72 -1.49 -1.36
N ILE A 187 -10.50 -2.19 -0.52
CA ILE A 187 -11.47 -3.22 -0.97
C ILE A 187 -12.55 -2.61 -1.87
N LYS A 188 -13.09 -1.44 -1.50
CA LYS A 188 -14.09 -0.71 -2.31
C LYS A 188 -13.51 -0.13 -3.61
N GLY A 189 -12.21 -0.27 -3.85
CA GLY A 189 -11.54 0.24 -5.05
C GLY A 189 -11.37 1.75 -5.10
N LYS A 190 -11.63 2.46 -4.00
CA LYS A 190 -11.38 3.90 -3.90
C LYS A 190 -9.89 4.21 -3.86
N LEU A 191 -9.10 3.29 -3.30
CA LEU A 191 -7.65 3.30 -3.32
C LEU A 191 -7.15 2.22 -4.28
N GLY A 192 -6.79 2.61 -5.51
CA GLY A 192 -6.11 1.71 -6.44
C GLY A 192 -4.68 1.45 -5.98
N THR A 193 -4.25 0.18 -6.05
CA THR A 193 -2.88 -0.23 -5.72
C THR A 193 -1.90 0.40 -6.71
N MET A 194 -0.63 0.56 -6.30
CA MET A 194 0.37 1.11 -7.21
C MET A 194 0.59 0.22 -8.44
N LEU A 195 0.57 -1.10 -8.26
CA LEU A 195 0.67 -2.05 -9.36
C LEU A 195 -0.52 -1.95 -10.32
N GLU A 196 -1.75 -1.86 -9.83
CA GLU A 196 -2.93 -1.73 -10.69
C GLU A 196 -2.95 -0.40 -11.44
N LYS A 197 -2.61 0.71 -10.75
CA LYS A 197 -2.49 2.04 -11.37
C LYS A 197 -1.39 2.10 -12.43
N ASP A 198 -0.40 1.23 -12.31
CA ASP A 198 0.69 1.10 -13.24
C ASP A 198 0.33 0.21 -14.44
N MET A 199 -0.45 -0.85 -14.21
CA MET A 199 -0.92 -1.78 -15.26
C MET A 199 -2.09 -1.22 -16.08
N SER A 200 -3.00 -0.45 -15.48
CA SER A 200 -4.19 0.05 -16.18
C SER A 200 -3.90 1.20 -17.15
N GLY A 201 -2.76 1.88 -16.98
CA GLY A 201 -2.48 3.14 -17.68
C GLY A 201 -3.52 4.24 -17.41
N GLU A 202 -4.46 4.00 -16.49
CA GLU A 202 -5.47 4.94 -16.04
C GLU A 202 -4.94 5.59 -14.76
N GLN A 203 -4.49 6.84 -14.90
CA GLN A 203 -4.24 7.76 -13.80
C GLN A 203 -4.78 9.13 -14.14
#